data_AF-A0A351KEU4-F1
#
_entry.id   AF-A0A351KEU4-F1
#
_cell.length_a   1.000
_cell.length_b   1.000
_cell.length_c   1.000
_cell.angle_alpha   90.00
_cell.angle_beta   90.00
_cell.angle_gamma   90.00
#
_symmetry.space_group_name_H-M   'P 1'
#
loop_
_entity.id
_entity.type
_entity.pdbx_description
1 polymer ?
#
loop_
_entity_poly.entity_id
_entity_poly.type
_entity_poly.pdbx_seq_one_letter_code
_entity_poly.pdbx_strand_id
1 'polypeptide(L)' 'MRIIISGGGTGGHIYPGVAIGKKILEKMPDAKILFVGSKNGLEKK' A
#
# COMPACT_ATOMS: atom_id res chain seq x y z
N MET A 1 -13.47 -6.38 4.15
CA MET A 1 -12.20 -7.16 4.34
C MET A 1 -11.10 -6.22 4.83
N ARG A 2 -10.17 -6.68 5.68
CA ARG A 2 -9.04 -5.84 6.16
C ARG A 2 -7.73 -6.41 5.62
N ILE A 3 -6.89 -5.54 5.06
CA ILE A 3 -5.70 -5.93 4.30
C ILE A 3 -4.54 -5.06 4.76
N ILE A 4 -3.40 -5.70 5.01
CA ILE A 4 -2.14 -5.02 5.31
C ILE A 4 -1.20 -5.26 4.13
N ILE A 5 -0.60 -4.19 3.61
CA ILE A 5 0.40 -4.25 2.55
C ILE A 5 1.71 -3.72 3.13
N SER A 6 2.74 -4.55 3.20
CA SER A 6 4.08 -4.15 3.67
C SER A 6 5.06 -4.04 2.51
N GLY A 7 5.89 -2.99 2.49
CA GLY A 7 6.90 -2.79 1.45
C GLY A 7 8.08 -1.93 1.91
N GLY A 8 9.17 -1.94 1.14
CA GLY A 8 10.34 -1.08 1.40
C GLY A 8 10.04 0.40 1.12
N GLY A 9 10.82 1.30 1.73
CA GLY A 9 10.60 2.75 1.62
C GLY A 9 10.92 3.39 0.28
N THR A 10 11.29 2.62 -0.75
CA THR A 10 11.59 3.16 -2.09
C THR A 10 10.35 3.12 -2.98
N GLY A 11 10.31 3.99 -4.00
CA GLY A 11 9.20 4.01 -4.96
C GLY A 11 8.91 2.64 -5.60
N GLY A 12 9.95 1.83 -5.83
CA GLY A 12 9.83 0.49 -6.41
C GLY A 12 8.99 -0.50 -5.60
N HIS A 13 8.75 -0.26 -4.32
CA HIS A 13 7.86 -1.09 -3.48
C HIS A 13 6.53 -0.37 -3.18
N ILE A 14 6.56 0.96 -3.06
CA ILE A 14 5.38 1.77 -2.78
C ILE A 14 4.40 1.73 -3.96
N TYR A 15 4.86 1.99 -5.19
CA TYR A 15 3.97 2.06 -6.35
C TYR A 15 3.27 0.73 -6.65
N PRO A 16 3.94 -0.44 -6.62
CA PRO A 16 3.26 -1.71 -6.76
C PRO A 16 2.25 -1.98 -5.64
N GLY A 17 2.59 -1.68 -4.39
CA GLY A 17 1.68 -1.85 -3.25
C GLY A 17 0.41 -0.99 -3.38
N VAL A 18 0.56 0.26 -3.82
CA VAL A 18 -0.56 1.16 -4.10
C VAL A 18 -1.40 0.65 -5.27
N ALA A 19 -0.77 0.16 -6.35
CA ALA A 19 -1.48 -0.37 -7.51
C ALA A 19 -2.34 -1.60 -7.13
N ILE A 20 -1.79 -2.51 -6.33
CA ILE A 20 -2.51 -3.66 -5.80
C ILE A 20 -3.68 -3.20 -4.92
N GLY A 21 -3.43 -2.27 -3.99
CA GLY A 21 -4.47 -1.73 -3.11
C GLY A 21 -5.63 -1.10 -3.88
N LYS A 22 -5.32 -0.32 -4.93
CA LYS A 22 -6.33 0.27 -5.80
C LYS A 22 -7.18 -0.80 -6.49
N LYS A 23 -6.55 -1.85 -7.02
CA LYS A 23 -7.29 -2.92 -7.70
C LYS A 23 -8.21 -3.71 -6.76
N ILE A 24 -7.80 -3.85 -5.50
CA ILE A 24 -8.63 -4.47 -4.45
C ILE A 24 -9.85 -3.59 -4.18
N LEU A 25 -9.67 -2.28 -4.02
CA LEU A 25 -10.78 -1.35 -3.77
C LEU A 25 -11.77 -1.31 -4.95
N GLU A 26 -11.31 -1.45 -6.19
CA GLU A 26 -12.21 -1.58 -7.36
C GLU A 26 -13.14 -2.81 -7.26
N LYS A 27 -12.62 -3.94 -6.76
CA LYS A 27 -13.40 -5.19 -6.64
C LYS A 27 -14.21 -5.25 -5.35
N MET A 28 -13.71 -4.61 -4.29
CA MET A 28 -14.25 -4.66 -2.94
C MET A 28 -14.17 -3.25 -2.33
N PRO A 29 -15.13 -2.38 -2.64
CA PRO A 29 -15.11 -0.99 -2.20
C PRO A 29 -15.15 -0.81 -0.67
N ASP A 30 -15.66 -1.81 0.07
CA ASP A 30 -15.69 -1.81 1.55
C ASP A 30 -14.39 -2.39 2.17
N ALA A 31 -13.38 -2.70 1.36
CA ALA A 31 -12.10 -3.16 1.89
C ALA A 31 -11.35 -2.01 2.60
N LYS A 32 -10.75 -2.31 3.75
CA LYS A 32 -9.87 -1.38 4.48
C LYS A 32 -8.43 -1.82 4.29
N ILE A 33 -7.60 -0.92 3.80
CA ILE A 33 -6.20 -1.19 3.45
C ILE A 33 -5.30 -0.33 4.32
N LEU A 34 -4.32 -0.96 4.97
CA LEU A 34 -3.24 -0.31 5.69
C LEU A 34 -1.92 -0.62 4.99
N PHE A 35 -1.24 0.42 4.50
CA PHE A 35 0.11 0.28 3.97
C PHE A 35 1.13 0.53 5.10
N VAL A 36 2.10 -0.36 5.24
CA VAL A 36 3.18 -0.27 6.23
C VAL A 36 4.51 -0.25 5.48
N GLY A 37 5.14 0.92 5.42
CA GLY A 37 6.46 1.06 4.83
C GLY A 37 7.56 1.25 5.86
N SER A 38 8.70 1.79 5.44
CA SER A 38 9.89 1.95 6.27
C SER A 38 10.08 3.40 6.70
N LYS A 39 10.55 3.60 7.94
CA LYS A 39 10.78 4.94 8.54
C LYS A 39 11.72 5.85 7.73
N ASN A 40 12.47 5.32 6.78
CA ASN A 40 13.43 6.04 5.94
C ASN A 40 12.99 6.15 4.46
N GLY A 41 11.73 5.85 4.16
CA GLY A 41 11.20 5.86 2.80
C GLY A 41 10.69 7.20 2.29
N LEU A 42 10.35 7.23 1.00
CA LEU A 42 9.63 8.33 0.33
C LEU A 42 8.31 8.69 1.03
N GLU A 43 7.75 7.77 1.79
CA GLU A 43 6.55 7.97 2.64
C GLU A 43 6.70 9.02 3.75
N LYS A 44 7.94 9.44 4.06
CA LYS A 44 8.24 10.38 5.16
C LYS A 44 8.49 11.82 4.72
N LYS A 45 8.36 12.14 3.43
CA LYS A 45 8.66 13.48 2.89
C LYS A 45 7.41 14.18 2.37
#